data_AF-A0A974WXV9-F1
#
_entry.id   AF-A0A974WXV9-F1
#
_cell.length_a   1.000
_cell.length_b   1.000
_cell.length_c   1.000
_cell.angle_alpha   90.00
_cell.angle_beta   90.00
_cell.angle_gamma   90.00
#
_symmetry.space_group_name_H-M   'P 1'
#
loop_
_entity.id
_entity.type
_entity.pdbx_description
1 polymer ?
#
loop_
_entity_poly.entity_id
_entity_poly.type
_entity_poly.pdbx_seq_one_letter_code
_entity_poly.pdbx_strand_id
1 'polypeptide(L)' 'MKIRLMTIDDHDSLVDLLKTTPGVALREADSKDAVKNYLDRNTNT' A
#
# COMPACT_ATOMS: atom_id res chain seq x y z
N MET A 1 1.91 -0.19 22.27
CA MET A 1 1.92 -0.26 20.80
C MET A 1 2.38 -1.65 20.38
N LYS A 2 1.55 -2.44 19.70
CA LYS A 2 1.92 -3.76 19.17
C LYS A 2 2.31 -3.60 17.71
N ILE A 3 3.54 -3.96 17.35
CA ILE A 3 3.99 -4.01 15.96
C ILE A 3 3.64 -5.40 15.43
N ARG A 4 3.06 -5.48 14.22
CA ARG A 4 2.78 -6.72 13.50
C ARG A 4 3.18 -6.56 12.04
N LEU A 5 3.30 -7.69 11.34
CA LEU A 5 3.47 -7.68 9.88
C LEU A 5 2.26 -6.98 9.23
N MET A 6 2.53 -6.13 8.24
CA MET A 6 1.49 -5.51 7.43
C MET A 6 0.92 -6.53 6.44
N THR A 7 -0.39 -6.46 6.22
CA THR A 7 -1.08 -7.24 5.20
C THR A 7 -1.66 -6.31 4.13
N ILE A 8 -2.17 -6.88 3.04
CA ILE A 8 -2.82 -6.10 1.98
C ILE A 8 -4.06 -5.33 2.50
N ASP A 9 -4.65 -5.74 3.62
CA ASP A 9 -5.79 -5.07 4.23
C ASP A 9 -5.41 -3.72 4.87
N ASP A 10 -4.14 -3.51 5.17
CA ASP A 10 -3.63 -2.24 5.70
C ASP A 10 -3.48 -1.15 4.61
N HIS A 11 -3.64 -1.52 3.33
CA HIS A 11 -3.42 -0.61 2.19
C HIS A 11 -4.34 0.62 2.24
N ASP A 12 -5.61 0.46 2.62
CA ASP A 12 -6.58 1.56 2.63
C ASP A 12 -6.16 2.67 3.61
N SER A 13 -5.71 2.28 4.82
CA SER A 13 -5.19 3.24 5.82
C SER A 13 -3.90 3.92 5.36
N LEU A 14 -3.04 3.21 4.62
CA LEU A 14 -1.81 3.76 4.07
C LEU A 14 -2.10 4.75 2.93
N VAL A 15 -3.06 4.45 2.06
CA VAL A 15 -3.51 5.37 1.00
C VAL A 15 -4.08 6.65 1.59
N ASP A 16 -4.89 6.56 2.64
CA ASP A 16 -5.47 7.76 3.28
C ASP A 16 -4.38 8.63 3.92
N LEU A 17 -3.38 8.01 4.54
CA LEU A 17 -2.19 8.73 5.01
C LEU A 17 -1.47 9.44 3.86
N LEU A 18 -1.21 8.74 2.75
CA LEU A 18 -0.50 9.32 1.61
C LEU A 18 -1.29 10.46 0.94
N LYS A 19 -2.61 10.35 0.83
CA LYS A 19 -3.49 11.41 0.30
C LYS A 19 -3.43 12.69 1.13
N THR A 20 -3.26 12.55 2.45
CA THR A 20 -3.21 13.69 3.37
C THR A 20 -1.80 14.24 3.57
N THR A 21 -0.77 13.59 3.02
CA THR A 21 0.62 14.00 3.18
C THR A 21 0.99 15.08 2.16
N PRO A 22 1.38 16.30 2.59
CA PRO A 22 1.78 17.36 1.66
C PRO A 22 2.96 16.94 0.79
N GLY A 23 2.86 17.21 -0.52
CA GLY A 23 3.91 16.88 -1.49
C GLY A 23 3.92 15.43 -1.98
N VAL A 24 3.01 14.58 -1.49
CA VAL A 24 2.82 13.22 -2.03
C VAL A 24 1.80 13.26 -3.16
N ALA A 25 2.12 12.57 -4.27
CA ALA A 25 1.23 12.40 -5.41
C ALA A 25 1.02 10.90 -5.66
N LEU A 26 -0.23 10.46 -5.56
CA LEU A 26 -0.62 9.09 -5.87
C LEU A 26 -0.94 8.92 -7.36
N ARG A 27 -0.65 7.73 -7.88
CA ARG A 27 -0.93 7.31 -9.25
C ARG A 27 -1.74 6.01 -9.23
N GLU A 28 -2.29 5.65 -10.38
CA GLU A 28 -3.02 4.37 -10.53
C GLU A 28 -2.18 3.14 -10.16
N ALA A 29 -0.86 3.21 -10.34
CA ALA A 29 0.07 2.16 -9.95
C ALA A 29 0.17 1.96 -8.42
N ASP A 30 -0.27 2.93 -7.61
CA ASP A 30 -0.30 2.86 -6.15
C ASP A 30 -1.62 2.27 -5.61
N SER A 31 -2.54 1.89 -6.50
CA SER A 31 -3.81 1.25 -6.13
C SER A 31 -3.62 -0.10 -5.45
N LYS A 32 -4.61 -0.52 -4.65
CA LYS A 32 -4.59 -1.78 -3.91
C LYS A 32 -4.41 -2.97 -4.85
N ASP A 33 -5.08 -2.93 -5.99
CA ASP A 33 -5.01 -3.97 -7.02
C ASP A 33 -3.64 -4.01 -7.69
N ALA A 34 -3.05 -2.86 -8.01
CA ALA A 34 -1.70 -2.80 -8.58
C ALA A 34 -0.65 -3.33 -7.59
N VAL A 35 -0.75 -2.96 -6.31
CA VAL A 35 0.13 -3.46 -5.24
C VAL A 35 -0.05 -4.96 -5.04
N LYS A 36 -1.30 -5.45 -4.98
CA LYS A 36 -1.59 -6.88 -4.86
C LYS A 36 -0.98 -7.67 -6.03
N ASN A 37 -1.25 -7.23 -7.25
CA ASN A 37 -0.69 -7.85 -8.46
C ASN A 37 0.84 -7.82 -8.47
N TYR A 38 1.45 -6.75 -7.96
CA TYR A 38 2.89 -6.67 -7.80
C TYR A 38 3.40 -7.72 -6.81
N LEU A 39 2.78 -7.85 -5.63
CA LEU A 39 3.18 -8.84 -4.62
C LEU A 39 2.98 -10.28 -5.11
N ASP A 40 1.84 -10.56 -5.75
CA ASP A 40 1.53 -11.88 -6.33
C ASP A 40 2.52 -12.29 -7.44
N ARG A 41 3.11 -11.32 -8.13
CA ARG A 41 4.18 -11.55 -9.12
C ARG A 41 5.56 -11.69 -8.50
N ASN A 42 5.75 -11.16 -7.30
CA ASN A 42 7.01 -11.16 -6.55
C ASN A 42 6.88 -12.03 -5.30
N THR A 43 6.50 -13.29 -5.46
CA THR A 43 6.26 -14.24 -4.34
C THR A 43 7.51 -14.62 -3.55
N ASN A 44 8.68 -14.08 -3.89
CA ASN A 44 9.96 -14.34 -3.21
C ASN A 44 10.42 -13.18 -2.30
N THR A 45 9.56 -12.18 -2.07
CA THR A 45 9.80 -11.10 -1.11
C THR A 45 9.28 -11.43 0.28
#